data_AF-A0A9P5W4T3-F1
#
_entry.id   AF-A0A9P5W4T3-F1
#
_cell.length_a   1.000
_cell.length_b   1.000
_cell.length_c   1.000
_cell.angle_alpha   90.00
_cell.angle_beta   90.00
_cell.angle_gamma   90.00
#
_symmetry.space_group_name_H-M   'P 1'
#
loop_
_entity.id
_entity.type
_entity.pdbx_description
1 polymer ?
#
loop_
_entity_poly.entity_id
_entity_poly.type
_entity_poly.pdbx_seq_one_letter_code
_entity_poly.pdbx_strand_id
1 'polypeptide(L)'
;MDLPEIRAAVARFLGDSDLAAAALVCKSWNANFAPALRAKQPSQEGIAAHAKSIRKLYLSSSTRMLGIESWCLNKQLEFPALKDLNLNVESDFPLEPQLDIIRKSPGLRSLQWNTRGCDPYLSSDICNSFKYCPLVEHLALNGMLLKDEDLSQILDSCRQIKLLILVPSEFREQAFRSLVRHFAHLRVLYLGICVGLSSKMAQQILKSCPNLSIFRGVTLKAQDILGIAEDNATADETILHQQPQDWVCTNLHTLSIFIHGLEGKPRLWHKRIFQQLAKMKKLVSLTIGPGISREASYDGLDLKLESGLDALAGLKHLSSLEFNGISQHMEERDVRWMIEAMPNLTELSGILHHDAEQCSKLERILGASGRQIL
;
A
#
# COMPACT_ATOMS: atom_id res chain seq x y z
N MET A 1 3.06 42.18 6.02
CA MET A 1 4.10 41.15 5.82
C MET A 1 3.67 39.90 6.56
N ASP A 2 3.26 38.87 5.83
CA ASP A 2 3.01 37.53 6.38
C ASP A 2 4.15 36.64 5.90
N LEU A 3 5.05 36.23 6.80
CA LEU A 3 6.21 35.40 6.49
C LEU A 3 6.06 34.07 7.27
N PRO A 4 5.49 33.03 6.63
CA PRO A 4 5.28 31.71 7.23
C PRO A 4 6.55 31.11 7.85
N GLU A 5 7.70 31.38 7.24
CA GLU A 5 9.01 30.91 7.67
C GLU A 5 9.39 31.47 9.05
N ILE A 6 9.08 32.75 9.31
CA ILE A 6 9.31 33.37 10.60
C ILE A 6 8.38 32.77 11.66
N ARG A 7 7.11 32.51 11.32
CA ARG A 7 6.17 31.85 12.26
C ARG A 7 6.62 30.44 12.62
N ALA A 8 7.07 29.67 11.65
CA ALA A 8 7.63 28.33 11.87
C ALA A 8 8.89 28.37 12.75
N ALA A 9 9.76 29.39 12.56
CA ALA A 9 10.92 29.60 13.42
C ALA A 9 10.52 29.97 14.86
N VAL A 10 9.56 30.90 15.03
CA VAL A 10 9.03 31.31 16.34
C VAL A 10 8.37 30.15 17.07
N ALA A 11 7.62 29.30 16.36
CA ALA A 11 6.93 28.15 16.96
C ALA A 11 7.87 27.20 17.72
N ARG A 12 9.15 27.12 17.34
CA ARG A 12 10.16 26.31 18.03
C ARG A 12 10.52 26.82 19.42
N PHE A 13 10.24 28.09 19.70
CA PHE A 13 10.56 28.75 20.98
C PHE A 13 9.34 28.94 21.88
N LEU A 14 8.13 28.65 21.40
CA LEU A 14 6.90 28.83 22.17
C LEU A 14 6.62 27.63 23.10
N GLY A 15 6.05 27.92 24.28
CA GLY A 15 5.48 26.92 25.18
C GLY A 15 4.18 26.32 24.62
N ASP A 16 3.65 25.28 25.27
CA ASP A 16 2.47 24.54 24.76
C ASP A 16 1.22 25.41 24.79
N SER A 17 1.06 26.18 25.87
CA SER A 17 -0.01 27.16 26.04
C SER A 17 0.05 28.24 24.94
N ASP A 18 1.24 28.75 24.65
CA ASP A 18 1.43 29.80 23.62
C ASP A 18 1.21 29.25 22.21
N LEU A 19 1.65 28.02 21.94
CA LEU A 19 1.38 27.33 20.69
C LEU A 19 -0.12 27.08 20.49
N ALA A 20 -0.83 26.68 21.55
CA ALA A 20 -2.27 26.49 21.51
C ALA A 20 -3.00 27.82 21.28
N ALA A 21 -2.63 28.87 22.02
CA ALA A 21 -3.19 30.20 21.84
C ALA A 21 -2.93 30.73 20.41
N ALA A 22 -1.69 30.61 19.92
CA ALA A 22 -1.30 30.99 18.57
C ALA A 22 -2.10 30.21 17.52
N ALA A 23 -2.30 28.91 17.70
CA ALA A 23 -3.06 28.08 16.77
C ALA A 23 -4.56 28.44 16.72
N LEU A 24 -5.10 29.15 17.71
CA LEU A 24 -6.51 29.56 17.78
C LEU A 24 -6.79 30.97 17.20
N VAL A 25 -5.75 31.74 16.84
CA VAL A 25 -5.91 33.13 16.37
C VAL A 25 -6.68 33.21 15.04
N CYS A 26 -6.22 32.51 14.00
CA CYS A 26 -6.87 32.47 12.69
C CYS A 26 -6.41 31.25 11.87
N LYS A 27 -7.03 30.98 10.71
CA LYS A 27 -6.67 29.85 9.84
C LYS A 27 -5.20 29.83 9.43
N SER A 28 -4.62 30.99 9.13
CA SER A 28 -3.20 31.10 8.72
C SER A 28 -2.25 30.77 9.88
N TRP A 29 -2.54 31.25 11.09
CA TRP A 29 -1.76 30.91 12.28
C TRP A 29 -1.92 29.43 12.67
N ASN A 30 -3.14 28.89 12.62
CA ASN A 30 -3.38 27.47 12.84
C ASN A 30 -2.51 26.61 11.92
N ALA A 31 -2.45 26.93 10.62
CA ALA A 31 -1.63 26.20 9.66
C ALA A 31 -0.12 26.20 9.99
N ASN A 32 0.39 27.26 10.62
CA ASN A 32 1.81 27.41 10.95
C ASN A 32 2.17 26.85 12.35
N PHE A 33 1.32 27.03 13.34
CA PHE A 33 1.60 26.65 14.73
C PHE A 33 1.05 25.27 15.12
N ALA A 34 -0.02 24.78 14.47
CA ALA A 34 -0.56 23.45 14.76
C ALA A 34 0.45 22.32 14.47
N PRO A 35 1.30 22.36 13.43
CA PRO A 35 2.34 21.35 13.25
C PRO A 35 3.33 21.30 14.42
N ALA A 36 3.78 22.45 14.93
CA ALA A 36 4.67 22.50 16.10
C ALA A 36 3.95 22.04 17.38
N LEU A 37 2.69 22.44 17.58
CA LEU A 37 1.87 21.97 18.70
C LEU A 37 1.63 20.46 18.64
N ARG A 38 1.42 19.88 17.45
CA ARG A 38 1.28 18.42 17.25
C ARG A 38 2.61 17.68 17.35
N ALA A 39 3.72 18.35 17.05
CA ALA A 39 5.06 17.81 17.28
C ALA A 39 5.34 17.70 18.79
N LYS A 40 4.70 18.55 19.60
CA LYS A 40 4.66 18.38 21.04
C LYS A 40 3.64 17.31 21.42
N GLN A 41 4.07 16.41 22.26
CA GLN A 41 3.23 15.30 22.69
C GLN A 41 2.30 15.77 23.81
N PRO A 42 1.01 15.44 23.73
CA PRO A 42 0.07 15.83 24.77
C PRO A 42 0.48 15.21 26.10
N SER A 43 0.49 16.02 27.17
CA SER A 43 0.75 15.49 28.51
C SER A 43 -0.33 14.49 28.92
N GLN A 44 0.00 13.62 29.87
CA GLN A 44 -0.94 12.65 30.44
C GLN A 44 -2.20 13.34 30.97
N GLU A 45 -2.04 14.44 31.71
CA GLU A 45 -3.15 15.20 32.27
C GLU A 45 -4.00 15.82 31.17
N GLY A 46 -3.37 16.30 30.08
CA GLY A 46 -4.08 16.85 28.93
C GLY A 46 -4.94 15.80 28.24
N ILE A 47 -4.41 14.60 28.03
CA ILE A 47 -5.19 13.50 27.44
C ILE A 47 -6.33 13.10 28.37
N ALA A 48 -6.06 12.94 29.66
CA ALA A 48 -7.07 12.57 30.63
C ALA A 48 -8.20 13.61 30.71
N ALA A 49 -7.85 14.90 30.76
CA ALA A 49 -8.80 16.00 30.81
C ALA A 49 -9.66 16.10 29.54
N HIS A 50 -9.11 15.72 28.38
CA HIS A 50 -9.76 15.87 27.09
C HIS A 50 -10.22 14.57 26.43
N ALA A 51 -10.07 13.41 27.07
CA ALA A 51 -10.29 12.08 26.49
C ALA A 51 -11.61 11.94 25.71
N LYS A 52 -12.70 12.47 26.28
CA LYS A 52 -14.04 12.46 25.67
C LYS A 52 -14.18 13.30 24.39
N SER A 53 -13.26 14.22 24.14
CA SER A 53 -13.27 15.15 23.00
C SER A 53 -12.18 14.86 21.96
N ILE A 54 -11.20 14.02 22.29
CA ILE A 54 -10.10 13.65 21.39
C ILE A 54 -10.68 12.88 20.22
N ARG A 55 -10.51 13.44 19.02
CA ARG A 55 -10.91 12.80 17.75
C ARG A 55 -9.77 12.07 17.06
N LYS A 56 -8.53 12.50 17.33
CA LYS A 56 -7.33 11.94 16.73
C LYS A 56 -6.26 11.79 17.80
N LEU A 57 -5.66 10.61 17.88
CA LEU A 57 -4.58 10.32 18.82
C LEU A 57 -3.43 9.66 18.06
N TYR A 58 -2.24 10.22 18.21
CA TYR A 58 -1.01 9.73 17.60
C TYR A 58 -0.01 9.44 18.72
N LEU A 59 0.35 8.18 18.89
CA LEU A 59 1.35 7.73 19.86
C LEU A 59 2.54 7.16 19.08
N SER A 60 3.73 7.73 19.30
CA SER A 60 4.97 7.29 18.65
C SER A 60 6.06 6.94 19.67
N SER A 61 7.04 6.12 19.29
CA SER A 61 8.18 5.70 20.14
C SER A 61 8.99 6.84 20.76
N SER A 62 9.03 8.00 20.09
CA SER A 62 9.68 9.22 20.61
C SER A 62 9.05 9.75 21.91
N THR A 63 7.87 9.23 22.28
CA THR A 63 7.28 9.42 23.60
C THR A 63 8.09 8.61 24.59
N ARG A 64 9.23 9.16 25.07
CA ARG A 64 9.93 8.57 26.21
C ARG A 64 8.93 8.50 27.36
N MET A 65 8.42 7.29 27.57
CA MET A 65 7.23 6.99 28.37
C MET A 65 7.53 7.05 29.86
N LEU A 66 7.75 8.23 30.40
CA LEU A 66 7.60 8.42 31.83
C LEU A 66 6.11 8.61 32.12
N GLY A 67 5.36 7.50 32.23
CA GLY A 67 4.03 7.52 32.86
C GLY A 67 2.87 6.83 32.12
N ILE A 68 3.00 6.40 30.86
CA ILE A 68 1.85 5.81 30.13
C ILE A 68 1.39 4.47 30.73
N GLU A 69 2.27 3.70 31.36
CA GLU A 69 1.89 2.50 32.12
C GLU A 69 0.80 2.80 33.17
N SER A 70 0.77 4.03 33.71
CA SER A 70 -0.27 4.48 34.63
C SER A 70 -1.59 4.86 33.96
N TRP A 71 -1.63 5.13 32.64
CA TRP A 71 -2.86 5.51 31.92
C TRP A 71 -3.88 4.38 31.94
N CYS A 72 -3.41 3.16 31.73
CA CYS A 72 -4.28 2.01 31.49
C CYS A 72 -4.73 1.34 32.79
N LEU A 73 -4.09 1.69 33.90
CA LEU A 73 -4.60 1.41 35.24
C LEU A 73 -5.79 2.31 35.60
N ASN A 74 -5.94 3.47 34.95
CA ASN A 74 -7.10 4.32 35.17
C ASN A 74 -8.30 3.83 34.34
N LYS A 75 -9.08 2.92 34.93
CA LYS A 75 -10.29 2.33 34.35
C LYS A 75 -11.34 3.36 33.86
N GLN A 76 -11.21 4.64 34.19
CA GLN A 76 -12.19 5.68 33.89
C GLN A 76 -11.97 6.44 32.57
N LEU A 77 -10.82 6.30 31.92
CA LEU A 77 -10.58 7.01 30.65
C LEU A 77 -11.29 6.33 29.50
N GLU A 78 -12.24 7.02 28.86
CA GLU A 78 -12.97 6.58 27.67
C GLU A 78 -12.71 7.54 26.49
N PHE A 79 -12.73 7.02 25.26
CA PHE A 79 -12.45 7.76 24.03
C PHE A 79 -13.64 7.71 23.04
N PRO A 80 -14.86 8.09 23.44
CA PRO A 80 -16.06 7.95 22.61
C PRO A 80 -16.02 8.78 21.32
N ALA A 81 -15.23 9.86 21.28
CA ALA A 81 -15.09 10.73 20.12
C ALA A 81 -13.92 10.35 19.20
N LEU A 82 -13.09 9.37 19.57
CA LEU A 82 -11.89 9.01 18.82
C LEU A 82 -12.27 8.36 17.49
N LYS A 83 -11.72 8.90 16.40
CA LYS A 83 -11.97 8.46 15.02
C LYS A 83 -10.71 7.98 14.34
N ASP A 84 -9.57 8.62 14.64
CA ASP A 84 -8.28 8.29 14.07
C ASP A 84 -7.28 7.94 15.19
N LEU A 85 -6.76 6.72 15.16
CA LEU A 85 -5.75 6.25 16.10
C LEU A 85 -4.53 5.78 15.32
N ASN A 86 -3.37 6.34 15.65
CA ASN A 86 -2.08 5.88 15.15
C ASN A 86 -1.23 5.45 16.35
N LEU A 87 -0.91 4.16 16.40
CA LEU A 87 -0.05 3.53 17.37
C LEU A 87 1.23 3.08 16.65
N ASN A 88 2.22 3.96 16.57
CA ASN A 88 3.52 3.67 15.99
C ASN A 88 4.58 3.57 17.08
N VAL A 89 4.44 2.54 17.89
CA VAL A 89 5.16 2.35 19.15
C VAL A 89 6.23 1.29 18.95
N GLU A 90 7.44 1.57 19.45
CA GLU A 90 8.51 0.59 19.55
C GLU A 90 8.15 -0.51 20.55
N SER A 91 8.98 -1.56 20.61
CA SER A 91 8.80 -2.79 21.41
C SER A 91 8.48 -2.56 22.88
N ASP A 92 8.76 -1.36 23.39
CA ASP A 92 8.74 -1.06 24.82
C ASP A 92 7.37 -0.57 25.30
N PHE A 93 6.38 -0.36 24.41
CA PHE A 93 5.01 -0.05 24.84
C PHE A 93 4.21 -1.34 25.07
N PRO A 94 3.73 -1.61 26.31
CA PRO A 94 2.96 -2.81 26.57
C PRO A 94 1.70 -2.88 25.70
N LEU A 95 1.31 -4.09 25.31
CA LEU A 95 0.19 -4.30 24.39
C LEU A 95 -1.17 -3.99 25.03
N GLU A 96 -1.38 -4.36 26.29
CA GLU A 96 -2.68 -4.15 26.97
C GLU A 96 -3.15 -2.68 26.97
N PRO A 97 -2.28 -1.70 27.26
CA PRO A 97 -2.58 -0.29 27.05
C PRO A 97 -3.15 0.07 25.68
N GLN A 98 -2.56 -0.48 24.62
CA GLN A 98 -2.97 -0.24 23.24
C GLN A 98 -4.36 -0.82 22.98
N LEU A 99 -4.56 -2.06 23.44
CA LEU A 99 -5.84 -2.77 23.36
C LEU A 99 -6.94 -2.04 24.12
N ASP A 100 -6.66 -1.50 25.30
CA ASP A 100 -7.64 -0.77 26.11
C ASP A 100 -8.12 0.50 25.39
N ILE A 101 -7.21 1.28 24.81
CA ILE A 101 -7.58 2.47 24.00
C ILE A 101 -8.49 2.05 22.84
N ILE A 102 -8.15 0.98 22.12
CA ILE A 102 -8.96 0.46 21.02
C ILE A 102 -10.35 0.05 21.53
N ARG A 103 -10.43 -0.77 22.58
CA ARG A 103 -11.70 -1.26 23.17
C ARG A 103 -12.61 -0.11 23.62
N LYS A 104 -12.04 1.01 24.07
CA LYS A 104 -12.77 2.19 24.54
C LYS A 104 -13.05 3.24 23.47
N SER A 105 -12.84 2.91 22.20
CA SER A 105 -13.00 3.80 21.04
C SER A 105 -14.06 3.28 20.05
N PRO A 106 -15.35 3.16 20.44
CA PRO A 106 -16.37 2.56 19.58
C PRO A 106 -16.65 3.34 18.27
N GLY A 107 -16.26 4.62 18.23
CA GLY A 107 -16.34 5.48 17.05
C GLY A 107 -15.15 5.41 16.09
N LEU A 108 -14.18 4.52 16.35
CA LEU A 108 -12.92 4.46 15.60
C LEU A 108 -13.17 4.09 14.13
N ARG A 109 -12.60 4.89 13.22
CA ARG A 109 -12.72 4.73 11.75
C ARG A 109 -11.39 4.46 11.07
N SER A 110 -10.29 4.94 11.65
CA SER A 110 -8.95 4.78 11.11
C SER A 110 -8.03 4.28 12.21
N LEU A 111 -7.43 3.12 12.01
CA LEU A 111 -6.46 2.51 12.90
C LEU A 111 -5.19 2.20 12.11
N GLN A 112 -4.11 2.88 12.47
CA GLN A 112 -2.76 2.50 12.06
C GLN A 112 -2.05 1.94 13.27
N TRP A 113 -1.66 0.68 13.20
CA TRP A 113 -1.08 -0.01 14.32
C TRP A 113 0.19 -0.71 13.88
N ASN A 114 1.32 -0.24 14.42
CA ASN A 114 2.63 -0.81 14.20
C ASN A 114 3.13 -1.34 15.54
N THR A 115 3.17 -2.66 15.67
CA THR A 115 3.67 -3.32 16.87
C THR A 115 4.85 -4.20 16.50
N ARG A 116 6.05 -3.63 16.56
CA ARG A 116 7.26 -4.44 16.35
C ARG A 116 7.51 -5.30 17.58
N GLY A 117 7.64 -6.62 17.37
CA GLY A 117 8.04 -7.54 18.43
C GLY A 117 6.92 -7.93 19.41
N CYS A 118 5.65 -7.75 19.04
CA CYS A 118 4.58 -8.37 19.82
C CYS A 118 4.71 -9.89 19.81
N ASP A 119 4.50 -10.48 20.99
CA ASP A 119 4.48 -11.93 21.15
C ASP A 119 3.35 -12.53 20.30
N PRO A 120 3.63 -13.51 19.40
CA PRO A 120 2.62 -14.20 18.62
C PRO A 120 1.50 -14.85 19.47
N TYR A 121 1.68 -15.05 20.78
CA TYR A 121 0.66 -15.62 21.66
C TYR A 121 -0.49 -14.67 22.03
N LEU A 122 -0.41 -13.38 21.71
CA LEU A 122 -1.42 -12.37 22.10
C LEU A 122 -2.51 -12.14 21.03
N SER A 123 -2.63 -13.02 20.04
CA SER A 123 -3.51 -12.83 18.89
C SER A 123 -5.00 -12.76 19.27
N SER A 124 -5.43 -13.53 20.28
CA SER A 124 -6.83 -13.57 20.71
C SER A 124 -7.31 -12.24 21.33
N ASP A 125 -6.46 -11.57 22.09
CA ASP A 125 -6.78 -10.28 22.72
C ASP A 125 -6.88 -9.16 21.69
N ILE A 126 -5.97 -9.18 20.70
CA ILE A 126 -6.04 -8.32 19.52
C ILE A 126 -7.36 -8.53 18.81
N CYS A 127 -7.72 -9.77 18.44
CA CYS A 127 -8.97 -10.06 17.74
C CYS A 127 -10.21 -9.66 18.55
N ASN A 128 -10.19 -9.84 19.87
CA ASN A 128 -11.28 -9.42 20.75
C ASN A 128 -11.42 -7.90 20.83
N SER A 129 -10.34 -7.13 20.71
CA SER A 129 -10.40 -5.66 20.71
C SER A 129 -11.16 -5.10 19.51
N PHE A 130 -11.07 -5.73 18.34
CA PHE A 130 -11.74 -5.26 17.12
C PHE A 130 -13.27 -5.38 17.18
N LYS A 131 -13.82 -6.24 18.05
CA LYS A 131 -15.28 -6.34 18.29
C LYS A 131 -15.89 -5.02 18.75
N TYR A 132 -15.09 -4.16 19.38
CA TYR A 132 -15.53 -2.86 19.88
C TYR A 132 -15.47 -1.75 18.83
N CYS A 133 -14.77 -1.97 17.70
CA CYS A 133 -14.53 -0.96 16.67
C CYS A 133 -15.12 -1.36 15.30
N PRO A 134 -16.44 -1.64 15.20
CA PRO A 134 -17.04 -2.16 13.97
C PRO A 134 -17.07 -1.13 12.82
N LEU A 135 -16.77 0.14 13.11
CA LEU A 135 -16.79 1.26 12.17
C LEU A 135 -15.42 1.54 11.51
N VAL A 136 -14.41 0.69 11.75
CA VAL A 136 -13.10 0.85 11.11
C VAL A 136 -13.23 0.69 9.60
N GLU A 137 -12.81 1.73 8.89
CA GLU A 137 -12.77 1.83 7.43
C GLU A 137 -11.34 1.81 6.89
N HIS A 138 -10.38 2.34 7.67
CA HIS A 138 -8.95 2.35 7.33
C HIS A 138 -8.19 1.53 8.36
N LEU A 139 -7.60 0.43 7.93
CA LEU A 139 -6.89 -0.50 8.78
C LEU A 139 -5.48 -0.72 8.22
N ALA A 140 -4.47 -0.32 8.98
CA ALA A 140 -3.08 -0.65 8.69
C ALA A 140 -2.48 -1.41 9.87
N LEU A 141 -2.12 -2.67 9.64
CA LEU A 141 -1.50 -3.56 10.63
C LEU A 141 -0.09 -3.87 10.16
N ASN A 142 0.88 -3.19 10.78
CA ASN A 142 2.29 -3.28 10.43
C ASN A 142 3.06 -3.99 11.55
N GLY A 143 3.99 -4.86 11.18
CA GLY A 143 4.84 -5.57 12.13
C GLY A 143 4.14 -6.67 12.93
N MET A 144 2.85 -6.94 12.65
CA MET A 144 2.08 -8.00 13.28
C MET A 144 2.15 -9.28 12.45
N LEU A 145 2.77 -10.34 12.99
CA LEU A 145 2.78 -11.67 12.38
C LEU A 145 1.45 -12.39 12.67
N LEU A 146 0.34 -11.85 12.17
CA LEU A 146 -0.99 -12.42 12.35
C LEU A 146 -1.13 -13.71 11.54
N LYS A 147 -1.80 -14.71 12.13
CA LYS A 147 -2.23 -15.92 11.42
C LYS A 147 -3.47 -15.63 10.57
N ASP A 148 -3.76 -16.54 9.65
CA ASP A 148 -4.90 -16.41 8.74
C ASP A 148 -6.24 -16.34 9.50
N GLU A 149 -6.38 -17.12 10.57
CA GLU A 149 -7.59 -17.16 11.39
C GLU A 149 -7.81 -15.85 12.17
N ASP A 150 -6.74 -15.30 12.74
CA ASP A 150 -6.78 -14.04 13.48
C ASP A 150 -7.15 -12.88 12.55
N LEU A 151 -6.52 -12.83 11.37
CA LEU A 151 -6.80 -11.82 10.38
C LEU A 151 -8.24 -11.94 9.85
N SER A 152 -8.72 -13.15 9.60
CA SER A 152 -10.12 -13.42 9.28
C SER A 152 -11.06 -12.84 10.33
N GLN A 153 -10.81 -13.09 11.63
CA GLN A 153 -11.63 -12.57 12.72
C GLN A 153 -11.62 -11.04 12.82
N ILE A 154 -10.46 -10.41 12.60
CA ILE A 154 -10.33 -8.93 12.56
C ILE A 154 -11.14 -8.36 11.39
N LEU A 155 -10.92 -8.89 10.18
CA LEU A 155 -11.68 -8.51 8.99
C LEU A 155 -13.17 -8.73 9.18
N ASP A 156 -13.54 -9.77 9.94
CA ASP A 156 -14.92 -10.14 10.27
C ASP A 156 -15.60 -9.21 11.29
N SER A 157 -14.82 -8.47 12.07
CA SER A 157 -15.31 -7.50 13.03
C SER A 157 -15.62 -6.13 12.41
N CYS A 158 -14.95 -5.78 11.30
CA CYS A 158 -15.12 -4.50 10.60
C CYS A 158 -16.27 -4.56 9.58
N ARG A 159 -17.05 -3.50 9.41
CA ARG A 159 -18.20 -3.51 8.47
C ARG A 159 -17.85 -3.18 7.02
N GLN A 160 -17.00 -2.17 6.79
CA GLN A 160 -16.73 -1.62 5.45
C GLN A 160 -15.31 -1.11 5.34
N ILE A 161 -14.36 -2.01 5.10
CA ILE A 161 -12.96 -1.62 4.91
C ILE A 161 -12.78 -1.00 3.53
N LYS A 162 -12.21 0.22 3.51
CA LYS A 162 -11.88 0.99 2.30
C LYS A 162 -10.38 1.01 2.05
N LEU A 163 -9.58 0.99 3.11
CA LEU A 163 -8.13 0.93 3.07
C LEU A 163 -7.67 -0.22 3.96
N LEU A 164 -6.94 -1.17 3.38
CA LEU A 164 -6.30 -2.26 4.09
C LEU A 164 -4.82 -2.32 3.74
N ILE A 165 -3.97 -2.23 4.76
CA ILE A 165 -2.52 -2.40 4.63
C ILE A 165 -2.09 -3.47 5.62
N LEU A 166 -1.51 -4.55 5.11
CA LEU A 166 -1.00 -5.68 5.90
C LEU A 166 0.46 -5.93 5.53
N VAL A 167 1.36 -5.86 6.52
CA VAL A 167 2.79 -6.13 6.29
C VAL A 167 3.48 -6.60 7.58
N PRO A 168 4.22 -7.72 7.57
CA PRO A 168 3.97 -9.02 6.91
C PRO A 168 3.05 -9.91 7.77
N SER A 169 2.13 -10.68 7.16
CA SER A 169 1.21 -11.60 7.87
C SER A 169 0.88 -12.85 7.03
N GLU A 170 0.28 -13.87 7.64
CA GLU A 170 -0.34 -14.96 6.88
C GLU A 170 -1.69 -14.50 6.29
N PHE A 171 -1.82 -14.58 4.98
CA PHE A 171 -3.04 -14.23 4.25
C PHE A 171 -3.39 -15.38 3.32
N ARG A 172 -4.25 -16.29 3.77
CA ARG A 172 -4.68 -17.49 3.03
C ARG A 172 -6.19 -17.43 2.80
N GLU A 173 -6.80 -18.60 2.63
CA GLU A 173 -8.20 -18.75 2.21
C GLU A 173 -9.20 -18.21 3.23
N GLN A 174 -8.93 -18.32 4.53
CA GLN A 174 -9.88 -17.88 5.54
C GLN A 174 -9.93 -16.35 5.61
N ALA A 175 -8.78 -15.67 5.74
CA ALA A 175 -8.75 -14.21 5.71
C ALA A 175 -9.25 -13.66 4.38
N PHE A 176 -8.94 -14.33 3.27
CA PHE A 176 -9.43 -13.95 1.96
C PHE A 176 -10.97 -13.99 1.87
N ARG A 177 -11.63 -15.05 2.37
CA ARG A 177 -13.10 -15.12 2.42
C ARG A 177 -13.70 -13.97 3.22
N SER A 178 -13.12 -13.64 4.38
CA SER A 178 -13.55 -12.49 5.18
C SER A 178 -13.29 -11.16 4.44
N LEU A 179 -12.26 -11.08 3.58
CA LEU A 179 -12.00 -9.89 2.76
C LEU A 179 -13.05 -9.68 1.65
N VAL A 180 -13.60 -10.75 1.07
CA VAL A 180 -14.55 -10.68 -0.07
C VAL A 180 -15.73 -9.74 0.18
N ARG A 181 -16.27 -9.73 1.41
CA ARG A 181 -17.40 -8.86 1.78
C ARG A 181 -17.08 -7.35 1.71
N HIS A 182 -15.80 -6.99 1.68
CA HIS A 182 -15.33 -5.61 1.60
C HIS A 182 -15.06 -5.14 0.16
N PHE A 183 -15.07 -6.04 -0.83
CA PHE A 183 -14.67 -5.74 -2.21
C PHE A 183 -15.41 -4.56 -2.85
N ALA A 184 -16.69 -4.37 -2.55
CA ALA A 184 -17.47 -3.25 -3.06
C ALA A 184 -16.99 -1.89 -2.54
N HIS A 185 -16.28 -1.85 -1.41
CA HIS A 185 -15.85 -0.64 -0.73
C HIS A 185 -14.34 -0.40 -0.80
N LEU A 186 -13.55 -1.44 -1.06
CA LEU A 186 -12.09 -1.36 -1.13
C LEU A 186 -11.61 -0.38 -2.21
N ARG A 187 -10.69 0.49 -1.78
CA ARG A 187 -10.00 1.48 -2.61
C ARG A 187 -8.49 1.28 -2.59
N VAL A 188 -7.95 0.93 -1.42
CA VAL A 188 -6.51 0.75 -1.23
C VAL A 188 -6.28 -0.61 -0.58
N LEU A 189 -5.49 -1.46 -1.23
CA LEU A 189 -5.16 -2.79 -0.73
C LEU A 189 -3.68 -3.10 -0.91
N TYR A 190 -2.94 -3.15 0.21
CA TYR A 190 -1.52 -3.50 0.23
C TYR A 190 -1.36 -4.83 0.94
N LEU A 191 -0.95 -5.84 0.20
CA LEU A 191 -0.71 -7.21 0.70
C LEU A 191 0.75 -7.63 0.50
N GLY A 192 1.64 -6.65 0.37
CA GLY A 192 3.06 -6.89 0.17
C GLY A 192 3.64 -7.73 1.29
N ILE A 193 4.36 -8.79 0.90
CA ILE A 193 5.08 -9.69 1.83
C ILE A 193 4.11 -10.57 2.67
N CYS A 194 2.80 -10.58 2.35
CA CYS A 194 1.89 -11.55 2.96
C CYS A 194 2.14 -12.95 2.37
N VAL A 195 2.34 -13.94 3.23
CA VAL A 195 2.51 -15.34 2.81
C VAL A 195 1.14 -15.98 2.61
N GLY A 196 1.02 -16.84 1.60
CA GLY A 196 -0.21 -17.58 1.32
C GLY A 196 -1.18 -16.91 0.34
N LEU A 197 -0.94 -15.65 -0.04
CA LEU A 197 -1.76 -14.99 -1.05
C LEU A 197 -1.49 -15.62 -2.42
N SER A 198 -2.47 -16.37 -2.93
CA SER A 198 -2.34 -17.03 -4.22
C SER A 198 -2.64 -16.08 -5.39
N SER A 199 -2.08 -16.39 -6.56
CA SER A 199 -2.39 -15.69 -7.81
C SER A 199 -3.89 -15.71 -8.16
N LYS A 200 -4.60 -16.81 -7.86
CA LYS A 200 -6.07 -16.91 -8.04
C LYS A 200 -6.84 -15.92 -7.15
N MET A 201 -6.43 -15.75 -5.89
CA MET A 201 -7.02 -14.76 -4.99
C MET A 201 -6.81 -13.34 -5.51
N ALA A 202 -5.59 -13.03 -5.97
CA ALA A 202 -5.27 -11.73 -6.56
C ALA A 202 -6.07 -11.46 -7.85
N GLN A 203 -6.27 -12.46 -8.72
CA GLN A 203 -7.17 -12.35 -9.88
C GLN A 203 -8.61 -12.04 -9.45
N GLN A 204 -9.11 -12.74 -8.43
CA GLN A 204 -10.46 -12.50 -7.93
C GLN A 204 -10.64 -11.07 -7.36
N ILE A 205 -9.62 -10.51 -6.71
CA ILE A 205 -9.61 -9.11 -6.25
C ILE A 205 -9.76 -8.17 -7.46
N LEU A 206 -8.92 -8.31 -8.49
CA LEU A 206 -8.95 -7.47 -9.69
C LEU A 206 -10.29 -7.55 -10.45
N LYS A 207 -10.96 -8.69 -10.37
CA LYS A 207 -12.27 -8.94 -10.98
C LYS A 207 -13.47 -8.49 -10.15
N SER A 208 -13.29 -8.23 -8.86
CA SER A 208 -14.43 -8.03 -7.95
C SER A 208 -14.40 -6.68 -7.22
N CYS A 209 -13.30 -5.93 -7.33
CA CYS A 209 -13.13 -4.63 -6.67
C CYS A 209 -13.22 -3.45 -7.67
N PRO A 210 -14.42 -2.97 -8.05
CA PRO A 210 -14.58 -1.92 -9.07
C PRO A 210 -14.06 -0.54 -8.61
N ASN A 211 -13.96 -0.34 -7.30
CA ASN A 211 -13.52 0.92 -6.68
C ASN A 211 -12.02 0.94 -6.32
N LEU A 212 -11.28 -0.11 -6.65
CA LEU A 212 -9.87 -0.23 -6.31
C LEU A 212 -9.04 0.81 -7.07
N SER A 213 -8.37 1.68 -6.33
CA SER A 213 -7.48 2.72 -6.85
C SER A 213 -6.01 2.38 -6.66
N ILE A 214 -5.67 1.61 -5.62
CA ILE A 214 -4.30 1.14 -5.40
C ILE A 214 -4.31 -0.34 -5.01
N PHE A 215 -3.49 -1.13 -5.71
CA PHE A 215 -3.24 -2.52 -5.39
C PHE A 215 -1.75 -2.82 -5.43
N ARG A 216 -1.17 -3.32 -4.32
CA ARG A 216 0.27 -3.54 -4.21
C ARG A 216 0.64 -4.88 -3.58
N GLY A 217 1.77 -5.41 -4.05
CA GLY A 217 2.56 -6.42 -3.36
C GLY A 217 2.07 -7.84 -3.57
N VAL A 218 1.61 -8.17 -4.77
CA VAL A 218 1.05 -9.48 -5.09
C VAL A 218 1.77 -10.14 -6.26
N THR A 219 1.89 -11.45 -6.20
CA THR A 219 2.46 -12.27 -7.28
C THR A 219 1.33 -12.89 -8.10
N LEU A 220 1.41 -12.77 -9.43
CA LEU A 220 0.46 -13.29 -10.39
C LEU A 220 1.14 -14.26 -11.35
N LYS A 221 0.57 -15.46 -11.47
CA LYS A 221 0.95 -16.40 -12.53
C LYS A 221 0.33 -15.93 -13.85
N ALA A 222 1.12 -15.90 -14.92
CA ALA A 222 0.66 -15.52 -16.25
C ALA A 222 -0.54 -16.37 -16.73
N GLN A 223 -0.51 -17.68 -16.45
CA GLN A 223 -1.61 -18.58 -16.80
C GLN A 223 -2.95 -18.19 -16.16
N ASP A 224 -2.94 -17.68 -14.92
CA ASP A 224 -4.17 -17.29 -14.20
C ASP A 224 -4.76 -16.01 -14.80
N ILE A 225 -3.91 -15.06 -15.23
CA ILE A 225 -4.33 -13.84 -15.95
C ILE A 225 -5.02 -14.22 -17.26
N LEU A 226 -4.46 -15.22 -17.96
CA LEU A 226 -4.92 -15.68 -19.26
C LEU A 226 -6.09 -16.67 -19.18
N GLY A 227 -6.40 -17.21 -17.99
CA GLY A 227 -7.45 -18.22 -17.80
C GLY A 227 -7.08 -19.62 -18.28
N ILE A 228 -5.78 -19.92 -18.36
CA ILE A 228 -5.24 -21.20 -18.85
C ILE A 228 -5.13 -22.18 -17.67
N ALA A 229 -5.67 -23.39 -17.83
CA ALA A 229 -5.56 -24.45 -16.84
C ALA A 229 -4.13 -25.00 -16.75
N GLU A 230 -3.68 -25.38 -15.55
CA GLU A 230 -2.31 -25.84 -15.27
C GLU A 230 -1.89 -27.05 -16.13
N ASP A 231 -2.84 -27.93 -16.48
CA ASP A 231 -2.56 -29.17 -17.21
C ASP A 231 -2.36 -28.99 -18.72
N ASN A 232 -2.63 -27.81 -19.28
CA ASN A 232 -2.69 -27.57 -20.73
C ASN A 232 -1.49 -26.78 -21.31
N ALA A 233 -0.33 -26.86 -20.66
CA ALA A 233 0.83 -26.01 -20.96
C ALA A 233 1.44 -26.18 -22.37
N THR A 234 1.02 -27.17 -23.16
CA THR A 234 1.63 -27.54 -24.46
C THR A 234 0.86 -27.05 -25.69
N ALA A 235 -0.30 -26.41 -25.55
CA ALA A 235 -1.15 -26.10 -26.70
C ALA A 235 -1.15 -24.61 -27.07
N ASP A 236 -0.26 -24.24 -28.01
CA ASP A 236 -0.19 -22.91 -28.64
C ASP A 236 -1.53 -22.47 -29.24
N GLU A 237 -2.34 -23.42 -29.72
CA GLU A 237 -3.61 -23.14 -30.39
C GLU A 237 -4.75 -22.77 -29.42
N THR A 238 -4.78 -23.34 -28.22
CA THR A 238 -5.89 -23.15 -27.27
C THR A 238 -5.95 -21.71 -26.72
N ILE A 239 -4.80 -21.04 -26.70
CA ILE A 239 -4.70 -19.65 -26.22
C ILE A 239 -5.54 -18.75 -27.09
N LEU A 240 -5.54 -18.93 -28.42
CA LEU A 240 -6.20 -18.00 -29.35
C LEU A 240 -7.69 -17.78 -29.05
N HIS A 241 -8.38 -18.77 -28.48
CA HIS A 241 -9.83 -18.70 -28.24
C HIS A 241 -10.23 -18.22 -26.83
N GLN A 242 -9.33 -18.28 -25.84
CA GLN A 242 -9.65 -17.83 -24.49
C GLN A 242 -9.46 -16.31 -24.37
N GLN A 243 -10.47 -15.59 -23.90
CA GLN A 243 -10.30 -14.18 -23.55
C GLN A 243 -9.65 -14.07 -22.16
N PRO A 244 -8.69 -13.15 -21.96
CA PRO A 244 -8.19 -12.82 -20.63
C PRO A 244 -9.34 -12.47 -19.68
N GLN A 245 -9.19 -12.77 -18.40
CA GLN A 245 -10.25 -12.47 -17.43
C GLN A 245 -10.47 -10.96 -17.35
N ASP A 246 -11.72 -10.49 -17.37
CA ASP A 246 -12.01 -9.05 -17.32
C ASP A 246 -11.81 -8.48 -15.92
N TRP A 247 -10.79 -7.64 -15.77
CA TRP A 247 -10.56 -6.89 -14.54
C TRP A 247 -11.52 -5.69 -14.50
N VAL A 248 -12.32 -5.60 -13.44
CA VAL A 248 -13.32 -4.54 -13.26
C VAL A 248 -12.73 -3.29 -12.60
N CYS A 249 -11.55 -3.39 -12.01
CA CYS A 249 -10.82 -2.33 -11.32
C CYS A 249 -10.20 -1.29 -12.29
N THR A 250 -11.02 -0.73 -13.18
CA THR A 250 -10.60 0.26 -14.19
C THR A 250 -10.20 1.62 -13.59
N ASN A 251 -10.48 1.83 -12.30
CA ASN A 251 -10.09 3.01 -11.53
C ASN A 251 -8.71 2.92 -10.88
N LEU A 252 -7.90 1.91 -11.20
CA LEU A 252 -6.55 1.77 -10.67
C LEU A 252 -5.63 2.91 -11.13
N HIS A 253 -4.99 3.55 -10.16
CA HIS A 253 -3.97 4.59 -10.35
C HIS A 253 -2.57 4.03 -10.06
N THR A 254 -2.49 3.06 -9.15
CA THR A 254 -1.21 2.43 -8.80
C THR A 254 -1.40 0.93 -8.73
N LEU A 255 -0.63 0.22 -9.55
CA LEU A 255 -0.60 -1.23 -9.59
C LEU A 255 0.85 -1.70 -9.37
N SER A 256 1.08 -2.47 -8.32
CA SER A 256 2.37 -3.10 -8.07
C SER A 256 2.20 -4.60 -7.91
N ILE A 257 2.60 -5.33 -8.95
CA ILE A 257 2.45 -6.78 -9.08
C ILE A 257 3.75 -7.38 -9.60
N PHE A 258 3.98 -8.65 -9.31
CA PHE A 258 5.02 -9.44 -9.98
C PHE A 258 4.34 -10.49 -10.86
N ILE A 259 4.57 -10.45 -12.17
CA ILE A 259 4.01 -11.42 -13.11
C ILE A 259 5.09 -12.45 -13.45
N HIS A 260 4.81 -13.73 -13.21
CA HIS A 260 5.76 -14.83 -13.41
C HIS A 260 5.11 -16.01 -14.17
N GLY A 261 5.90 -17.03 -14.52
CA GLY A 261 5.50 -18.13 -15.39
C GLY A 261 5.48 -17.78 -16.88
N LEU A 262 6.33 -16.84 -17.30
CA LEU A 262 6.51 -16.37 -18.67
C LEU A 262 7.79 -16.89 -19.33
N GLU A 263 8.75 -17.44 -18.56
CA GLU A 263 9.94 -18.04 -19.13
C GLU A 263 9.60 -19.15 -20.15
N GLY A 264 10.18 -19.05 -21.36
CA GLY A 264 9.92 -19.97 -22.46
C GLY A 264 8.51 -19.92 -23.04
N LYS A 265 7.65 -18.99 -22.61
CA LYS A 265 6.29 -18.85 -23.13
C LYS A 265 6.23 -18.08 -24.46
N PRO A 266 5.22 -18.34 -25.30
CA PRO A 266 5.03 -17.61 -26.56
C PRO A 266 4.82 -16.11 -26.33
N ARG A 267 5.32 -15.27 -27.24
CA ARG A 267 5.12 -13.80 -27.21
C ARG A 267 3.66 -13.38 -27.13
N LEU A 268 2.74 -14.24 -27.58
CA LEU A 268 1.31 -13.99 -27.47
C LEU A 268 0.83 -13.84 -26.00
N TRP A 269 1.45 -14.55 -25.05
CA TRP A 269 1.14 -14.43 -23.62
C TRP A 269 1.44 -13.00 -23.13
N HIS A 270 2.63 -12.51 -23.44
CA HIS A 270 3.05 -11.14 -23.13
C HIS A 270 2.08 -10.12 -23.73
N LYS A 271 1.79 -10.25 -25.03
CA LYS A 271 0.85 -9.34 -25.75
C LYS A 271 -0.50 -9.25 -25.04
N ARG A 272 -1.07 -10.38 -24.63
CA ARG A 272 -2.38 -10.40 -23.97
C ARG A 272 -2.36 -9.84 -22.57
N ILE A 273 -1.28 -10.07 -21.82
CA ILE A 273 -1.10 -9.47 -20.51
C ILE A 273 -0.95 -7.95 -20.65
N PHE A 274 -0.18 -7.45 -21.62
CA PHE A 274 -0.12 -6.02 -21.91
C PHE A 274 -1.47 -5.44 -22.32
N GLN A 275 -2.24 -6.13 -23.15
CA GLN A 275 -3.60 -5.73 -23.49
C GLN A 275 -4.50 -5.62 -22.25
N GLN A 276 -4.35 -6.55 -21.30
CA GLN A 276 -5.09 -6.51 -20.05
C GLN A 276 -4.68 -5.31 -19.18
N LEU A 277 -3.38 -5.05 -19.03
CA LEU A 277 -2.86 -3.86 -18.34
C LEU A 277 -3.32 -2.57 -19.02
N ALA A 278 -3.35 -2.54 -20.35
CA ALA A 278 -3.77 -1.40 -21.15
C ALA A 278 -5.24 -0.99 -20.93
N LYS A 279 -6.09 -1.84 -20.33
CA LYS A 279 -7.46 -1.49 -19.95
C LYS A 279 -7.50 -0.47 -18.79
N MET A 280 -6.44 -0.37 -17.98
CA MET A 280 -6.38 0.54 -16.83
C MET A 280 -5.99 1.97 -17.22
N LYS A 281 -6.86 2.68 -17.93
CA LYS A 281 -6.54 4.00 -18.50
C LYS A 281 -6.11 5.07 -17.50
N LYS A 282 -6.48 4.92 -16.21
CA LYS A 282 -6.14 5.85 -15.13
C LYS A 282 -4.81 5.53 -14.43
N LEU A 283 -4.08 4.53 -14.90
CA LEU A 283 -2.85 4.09 -14.26
C LEU A 283 -1.77 5.18 -14.35
N VAL A 284 -1.21 5.53 -13.19
CA VAL A 284 -0.16 6.54 -12.99
C VAL A 284 1.17 5.87 -12.67
N SER A 285 1.15 4.81 -11.85
CA SER A 285 2.34 4.05 -11.46
C SER A 285 2.10 2.56 -11.67
N LEU A 286 3.03 1.91 -12.38
CA LEU A 286 3.01 0.48 -12.68
C LEU A 286 4.34 -0.15 -12.26
N THR A 287 4.30 -1.09 -11.30
CA THR A 287 5.42 -1.97 -10.98
C THR A 287 5.06 -3.39 -11.43
N ILE A 288 5.90 -4.02 -12.26
CA ILE A 288 5.69 -5.38 -12.82
C ILE A 288 6.79 -6.40 -12.43
N GLY A 289 7.74 -5.99 -11.58
CA GLY A 289 8.86 -6.84 -11.13
C GLY A 289 8.69 -7.38 -9.71
N PRO A 290 9.53 -8.36 -9.31
CA PRO A 290 9.55 -8.88 -7.94
C PRO A 290 10.04 -7.86 -6.90
N GLY A 291 10.50 -6.68 -7.33
CA GLY A 291 10.99 -5.62 -6.46
C GLY A 291 12.46 -5.83 -6.12
N ILE A 292 12.83 -5.69 -4.84
CA ILE A 292 14.23 -5.70 -4.36
C ILE A 292 14.75 -7.15 -4.20
N SER A 293 14.37 -8.06 -5.10
CA SER A 293 15.08 -9.34 -5.19
C SER A 293 16.51 -9.07 -5.62
N ARG A 294 17.49 -9.60 -4.87
CA ARG A 294 18.92 -9.46 -5.22
C ARG A 294 19.30 -10.28 -6.45
N GLU A 295 18.50 -11.27 -6.78
CA GLU A 295 18.71 -12.13 -7.95
C GLU A 295 17.77 -11.66 -9.05
N ALA A 296 18.36 -11.30 -10.20
CA ALA A 296 17.62 -10.97 -11.40
C ALA A 296 16.96 -12.24 -11.94
N SER A 297 15.66 -12.17 -12.17
CA SER A 297 14.88 -13.23 -12.81
C SER A 297 14.72 -12.92 -14.30
N TYR A 298 14.77 -13.96 -15.14
CA TYR A 298 14.29 -13.88 -16.52
C TYR A 298 12.78 -14.15 -16.62
N ASP A 299 12.16 -14.62 -15.54
CA ASP A 299 10.74 -14.90 -15.48
C ASP A 299 9.96 -13.61 -15.18
N GLY A 300 9.51 -12.94 -16.25
CA GLY A 300 8.80 -11.68 -16.18
C GLY A 300 8.26 -11.20 -17.53
N LEU A 301 7.61 -10.03 -17.54
CA LEU A 301 7.17 -9.41 -18.79
C LEU A 301 8.37 -8.84 -19.55
N ASP A 302 8.53 -9.31 -20.80
CA ASP A 302 9.46 -8.75 -21.79
C ASP A 302 8.95 -7.41 -22.34
N LEU A 303 9.65 -6.32 -22.01
CA LEU A 303 9.33 -4.94 -22.37
C LEU A 303 9.83 -4.57 -23.77
N LYS A 304 9.55 -5.43 -24.76
CA LYS A 304 9.81 -5.17 -26.18
C LYS A 304 8.54 -4.93 -26.97
N LEU A 305 8.65 -4.14 -28.04
CA LEU A 305 7.55 -3.91 -28.99
C LEU A 305 7.07 -5.23 -29.62
N GLU A 306 7.99 -6.13 -29.95
CA GLU A 306 7.65 -7.45 -30.51
C GLU A 306 6.84 -8.34 -29.54
N SER A 307 6.96 -8.07 -28.24
CA SER A 307 6.26 -8.75 -27.15
C SER A 307 4.97 -8.04 -26.73
N GLY A 308 4.61 -6.93 -27.37
CA GLY A 308 3.33 -6.23 -27.17
C GLY A 308 3.37 -5.01 -26.26
N LEU A 309 4.57 -4.49 -25.96
CA LEU A 309 4.73 -3.25 -25.21
C LEU A 309 3.88 -2.10 -25.79
N ASP A 310 3.68 -2.11 -27.10
CA ASP A 310 2.89 -1.12 -27.84
C ASP A 310 1.43 -1.01 -27.38
N ALA A 311 0.86 -2.09 -26.81
CA ALA A 311 -0.48 -2.07 -26.24
C ALA A 311 -0.63 -1.04 -25.10
N LEU A 312 0.46 -0.66 -24.43
CA LEU A 312 0.46 0.33 -23.36
C LEU A 312 0.35 1.78 -23.87
N ALA A 313 0.35 2.04 -25.19
CA ALA A 313 0.24 3.38 -25.78
C ALA A 313 -0.93 4.22 -25.25
N GLY A 314 -2.01 3.55 -24.84
CA GLY A 314 -3.23 4.18 -24.33
C GLY A 314 -3.14 4.62 -22.86
N LEU A 315 -2.09 4.26 -22.12
CA LEU A 315 -1.90 4.63 -20.71
C LEU A 315 -1.34 6.06 -20.61
N LYS A 316 -2.15 7.04 -21.01
CA LYS A 316 -1.72 8.45 -21.11
C LYS A 316 -1.37 9.09 -19.77
N HIS A 317 -1.77 8.51 -18.65
CA HIS A 317 -1.47 9.03 -17.32
C HIS A 317 -0.26 8.37 -16.66
N LEU A 318 0.35 7.36 -17.30
CA LEU A 318 1.46 6.61 -16.72
C LEU A 318 2.69 7.52 -16.59
N SER A 319 3.11 7.76 -15.36
CA SER A 319 4.27 8.59 -15.04
C SER A 319 5.45 7.80 -14.47
N SER A 320 5.20 6.63 -13.90
CA SER A 320 6.22 5.78 -13.30
C SER A 320 6.04 4.33 -13.74
N LEU A 321 7.11 3.72 -14.28
CA LEU A 321 7.17 2.32 -14.66
C LEU A 321 8.40 1.64 -14.02
N GLU A 322 8.14 0.62 -13.21
CA GLU A 322 9.17 -0.13 -12.49
C GLU A 322 9.12 -1.62 -12.84
N PHE A 323 10.28 -2.21 -13.14
CA PHE A 323 10.43 -3.65 -13.45
C PHE A 323 11.70 -4.22 -12.81
N ASN A 324 12.04 -3.67 -11.63
CA ASN A 324 13.16 -4.11 -10.81
C ASN A 324 13.14 -5.62 -10.55
N GLY A 325 14.30 -6.25 -10.70
CA GLY A 325 14.48 -7.71 -10.56
C GLY A 325 14.13 -8.52 -11.82
N ILE A 326 13.80 -7.87 -12.95
CA ILE A 326 13.64 -8.54 -14.26
C ILE A 326 14.73 -8.05 -15.21
N SER A 327 15.50 -8.99 -15.77
CA SER A 327 16.50 -8.68 -16.80
C SER A 327 15.82 -8.48 -18.15
N GLN A 328 15.84 -7.24 -18.66
CA GLN A 328 15.28 -6.93 -19.97
C GLN A 328 16.31 -7.08 -21.09
N HIS A 329 15.83 -7.09 -22.33
CA HIS A 329 16.64 -7.14 -23.56
C HIS A 329 16.26 -6.01 -24.51
N MET A 330 15.92 -4.84 -23.99
CA MET A 330 15.35 -3.75 -24.79
C MET A 330 16.34 -3.25 -25.85
N GLU A 331 15.81 -2.91 -27.01
CA GLU A 331 16.57 -2.27 -28.07
C GLU A 331 16.29 -0.76 -28.08
N GLU A 332 17.09 -0.02 -28.85
CA GLU A 332 16.91 1.42 -29.01
C GLU A 332 15.51 1.77 -29.52
N ARG A 333 14.93 0.94 -30.40
CA ARG A 333 13.56 1.13 -30.90
C ARG A 333 12.50 1.08 -29.80
N ASP A 334 12.66 0.22 -28.80
CA ASP A 334 11.69 0.04 -27.73
C ASP A 334 11.69 1.28 -26.84
N VAL A 335 12.88 1.75 -26.47
CA VAL A 335 13.05 2.96 -25.65
C VAL A 335 12.55 4.21 -26.36
N ARG A 336 12.88 4.38 -27.66
CA ARG A 336 12.36 5.53 -28.44
C ARG A 336 10.85 5.51 -28.54
N TRP A 337 10.26 4.35 -28.78
CA TRP A 337 8.80 4.22 -28.76
C TRP A 337 8.21 4.61 -27.40
N MET A 338 8.81 4.19 -26.27
CA MET A 338 8.33 4.59 -24.95
C MET A 338 8.36 6.11 -24.76
N ILE A 339 9.43 6.75 -25.24
CA ILE A 339 9.60 8.20 -25.19
C ILE A 339 8.48 8.93 -25.94
N GLU A 340 8.11 8.42 -27.12
CA GLU A 340 7.13 9.04 -28.01
C GLU A 340 5.67 8.70 -27.62
N ALA A 341 5.39 7.44 -27.31
CA ALA A 341 4.03 6.95 -27.06
C ALA A 341 3.53 7.26 -25.64
N MET A 342 4.45 7.41 -24.66
CA MET A 342 4.17 7.67 -23.25
C MET A 342 4.78 9.01 -22.81
N PRO A 343 4.18 10.15 -23.22
CA PRO A 343 4.75 11.47 -22.99
C PRO A 343 4.82 11.88 -21.52
N ASN A 344 3.97 11.30 -20.67
CA ASN A 344 3.94 11.59 -19.23
C ASN A 344 4.86 10.67 -18.41
N LEU A 345 5.51 9.68 -19.02
CA LEU A 345 6.43 8.77 -18.33
C LEU A 345 7.69 9.53 -17.94
N THR A 346 7.84 9.84 -16.65
CA THR A 346 8.96 10.61 -16.09
C THR A 346 9.96 9.74 -15.34
N GLU A 347 9.51 8.63 -14.78
CA GLU A 347 10.33 7.74 -13.95
C GLU A 347 10.34 6.33 -14.56
N LEU A 348 11.55 5.79 -14.76
CA LEU A 348 11.76 4.42 -15.20
C LEU A 348 12.75 3.74 -14.25
N SER A 349 12.40 2.60 -13.69
CA SER A 349 13.30 1.87 -12.77
C SER A 349 13.42 0.40 -13.16
N GLY A 350 14.65 -0.08 -13.30
CA GLY A 350 14.97 -1.44 -13.70
C GLY A 350 16.11 -1.52 -14.71
N ILE A 351 16.58 -2.74 -14.96
CA ILE A 351 17.69 -3.00 -15.88
C ILE A 351 17.14 -3.11 -17.31
N LEU A 352 17.44 -2.12 -18.17
CA LEU A 352 16.93 -2.05 -19.55
C LEU A 352 17.51 -3.13 -20.47
N HIS A 353 18.76 -3.52 -20.22
CA HIS A 353 19.46 -4.52 -21.01
C HIS A 353 20.51 -5.23 -20.14
N HIS A 354 20.72 -6.54 -20.34
CA HIS A 354 21.70 -7.31 -19.58
C HIS A 354 23.16 -6.93 -19.92
N ASP A 355 23.43 -6.60 -21.18
CA ASP A 355 24.71 -6.02 -21.59
C ASP A 355 24.84 -4.58 -21.07
N ALA A 356 25.91 -4.32 -20.33
CA ALA A 356 26.13 -3.04 -19.66
C ALA A 356 26.35 -1.87 -20.64
N GLU A 357 27.05 -2.09 -21.75
CA GLU A 357 27.29 -1.04 -22.75
C GLU A 357 25.98 -0.62 -23.42
N GLN A 358 25.17 -1.59 -23.83
CA GLN A 358 23.85 -1.37 -24.37
C GLN A 358 22.92 -0.73 -23.33
N CYS A 359 22.93 -1.16 -22.06
CA CYS A 359 22.14 -0.54 -21.00
C CYS A 359 22.49 0.95 -20.85
N SER A 360 23.78 1.29 -20.70
CA SER A 360 24.24 2.68 -20.61
C SER A 360 23.94 3.49 -21.89
N LYS A 361 23.89 2.85 -23.06
CA LYS A 361 23.43 3.51 -24.30
C LYS A 361 21.93 3.87 -24.20
N LEU A 362 21.09 2.95 -23.77
CA LEU A 362 19.64 3.17 -23.64
C LEU A 362 19.32 4.21 -22.56
N GLU A 363 20.03 4.18 -21.44
CA GLU A 363 19.90 5.14 -20.35
C GLU A 363 20.19 6.57 -20.80
N ARG A 364 21.23 6.76 -21.64
CA ARG A 364 21.54 8.07 -22.23
C ARG A 364 20.41 8.59 -23.12
N ILE A 365 19.75 7.72 -23.89
CA ILE A 365 18.62 8.10 -24.75
C ILE A 365 17.44 8.59 -23.89
N LEU A 366 17.14 7.90 -22.78
CA LEU A 366 16.11 8.32 -21.82
C LEU A 366 16.47 9.63 -21.11
N GLY A 367 17.70 9.74 -20.61
CA GLY A 367 18.18 10.94 -19.92
C GLY A 367 18.16 12.19 -20.82
N ALA A 368 18.49 12.05 -22.10
CA ALA A 368 18.39 13.13 -23.09
C ALA A 368 16.95 13.63 -23.31
N SER A 369 15.95 12.82 -22.98
CA SER A 369 14.53 13.20 -23.05
C SER A 369 13.96 13.79 -21.74
N GLY A 370 14.81 13.99 -20.72
CA GLY A 370 14.41 14.54 -19.41
C GLY A 370 13.78 13.52 -18.46
N ARG A 371 13.90 12.21 -18.74
CA ARG A 371 13.37 11.14 -17.90
C ARG A 371 14.40 10.71 -16.85
N GLN A 372 13.93 10.41 -15.65
CA GLN A 372 14.74 9.91 -14.55
C GLN A 372 14.81 8.39 -14.61
N ILE A 373 16.02 7.87 -14.41
CA ILE A 373 16.29 6.44 -14.28
C ILE A 373 16.69 6.19 -12.83
N LEU A 374 15.95 5.33 -12.15
CA LEU A 374 16.08 5.06 -10.72
C LEU A 374 16.65 3.66 -10.44
#